data_AF-A0A2S4VG54-F1
#
_entry.id   AF-A0A2S4VG54-F1
#
_cell.length_a   1.000
_cell.length_b   1.000
_cell.length_c   1.000
_cell.angle_alpha   90.00
_cell.angle_beta   90.00
_cell.angle_gamma   90.00
#
_symmetry.space_group_name_H-M   'P 1'
#
loop_
_entity.id
_entity.type
_entity.pdbx_description
1 polymer ?
#
loop_
_entity_poly.entity_id
_entity_poly.type
_entity_poly.pdbx_seq_one_letter_code
_entity_poly.pdbx_strand_id
1 'polypeptide(L)'
;MSNLIRILVLMVVLSVASASQVSSSALRSRARQSFNLKELDARTEHQGCPVPLRACPILPNDISLNLNVALSKRTIVKRNWECFNLQTDVNSCGSCENDCMEIPNVGRAKCESGSCKIITCQSGLHPKLTINHITGAKSMKCA
;
A
#
# COMPACT_ATOMS: atom_id res chain seq x y z
N MET A 1 35.17 18.14 -60.78
CA MET A 1 35.96 17.40 -59.76
C MET A 1 35.71 17.85 -58.31
N SER A 2 34.67 18.63 -57.99
CA SER A 2 34.42 19.14 -56.61
C SER A 2 33.41 18.31 -55.81
N ASN A 3 32.55 17.52 -56.48
CA ASN A 3 31.44 16.80 -55.83
C ASN A 3 31.74 15.34 -55.43
N LEU A 4 32.71 14.68 -56.06
CA LEU A 4 33.14 13.32 -55.66
C LEU A 4 34.06 13.33 -54.42
N ILE A 5 34.83 14.40 -54.23
CA ILE A 5 35.70 14.59 -53.06
C ILE A 5 34.86 14.83 -51.79
N ARG A 6 33.72 15.54 -51.91
CA ARG A 6 32.81 15.80 -50.79
C ARG A 6 32.12 14.54 -50.27
N ILE A 7 31.79 13.59 -51.15
CA ILE A 7 31.12 12.34 -50.79
C ILE A 7 32.08 11.38 -50.08
N LEU A 8 33.35 11.31 -50.51
CA LEU A 8 34.39 10.51 -49.85
C LEU A 8 34.76 11.04 -48.45
N VAL A 9 34.73 12.37 -48.26
CA VAL A 9 34.98 12.98 -46.93
C VAL A 9 33.82 12.72 -45.96
N LEU A 10 32.57 12.66 -46.44
CA LEU A 10 31.40 12.39 -45.59
C LEU A 10 31.35 10.95 -45.03
N MET A 11 31.86 9.96 -45.77
CA MET A 11 31.82 8.56 -45.32
C MET A 11 32.95 8.20 -44.33
N VAL A 12 34.07 8.93 -44.34
CA VAL A 12 35.21 8.68 -43.42
C VAL A 12 35.00 9.32 -42.05
N VAL A 13 34.29 10.45 -41.96
CA VAL A 13 34.02 11.10 -40.67
C VAL A 13 32.95 10.34 -39.86
N LEU A 14 32.19 9.43 -40.49
CA LEU A 14 31.21 8.58 -39.82
C LEU A 14 31.83 7.40 -39.00
N SER A 15 33.15 7.26 -38.94
CA SER A 15 33.79 6.06 -38.34
C SER A 15 34.72 6.29 -37.14
N VAL A 16 34.98 7.53 -36.67
CA VAL A 16 36.02 7.76 -35.63
C VAL A 16 35.60 8.78 -34.56
N ALA A 17 34.52 8.50 -33.84
CA ALA A 17 34.17 9.25 -32.63
C ALA A 17 33.72 8.35 -31.47
N SER A 18 34.36 7.18 -31.34
CA SER A 18 34.23 6.31 -30.16
C SER A 18 35.61 6.06 -29.58
N ALA A 19 36.16 7.07 -28.91
CA ALA A 19 37.31 6.92 -28.03
C ALA A 19 37.03 7.67 -26.72
N SER A 20 36.62 6.88 -25.74
CA SER A 20 36.49 7.13 -24.31
C SER A 20 37.52 8.10 -23.75
N GLN A 21 37.11 9.18 -23.06
CA GLN A 21 37.72 9.72 -21.83
C GLN A 21 36.77 10.78 -21.24
N VAL A 22 36.16 10.57 -20.06
CA VAL A 22 36.05 11.61 -19.02
C VAL A 22 35.84 10.94 -17.67
N SER A 23 36.91 10.85 -16.88
CA SER A 23 36.83 10.65 -15.43
C SER A 23 36.70 12.02 -14.74
N SER A 24 35.64 12.13 -13.93
CA SER A 24 35.54 12.81 -12.62
C SER A 24 35.78 14.33 -12.51
N SER A 25 34.73 15.11 -12.22
CA SER A 25 34.50 15.72 -10.88
C SER A 25 33.35 16.77 -10.86
N ALA A 26 32.36 16.52 -9.98
CA ALA A 26 31.50 17.45 -9.23
C ALA A 26 31.05 18.82 -9.82
N LEU A 27 29.76 18.96 -10.15
CA LEU A 27 28.82 19.87 -9.45
C LEU A 27 27.36 19.57 -9.84
N ARG A 28 26.47 19.66 -8.86
CA ARG A 28 25.08 19.16 -8.89
C ARG A 28 24.14 20.17 -9.54
N SER A 29 23.52 19.83 -10.66
CA SER A 29 22.23 20.40 -11.08
C SER A 29 21.33 19.27 -11.59
N ARG A 30 20.57 18.67 -10.67
CA ARG A 30 19.49 17.74 -11.03
C ARG A 30 18.44 18.56 -11.79
N ALA A 31 18.48 18.50 -13.11
CA ALA A 31 17.36 18.90 -13.96
C ALA A 31 16.14 18.13 -13.45
N ARG A 32 15.21 18.86 -12.80
CA ARG A 32 13.91 18.32 -12.42
C ARG A 32 13.20 18.00 -13.73
N GLN A 33 13.29 16.76 -14.19
CA GLN A 33 12.34 16.23 -15.16
C GLN A 33 10.98 16.33 -14.46
N SER A 34 10.24 17.38 -14.77
CA SER A 34 8.83 17.49 -14.43
C SER A 34 8.12 16.41 -15.25
N PHE A 35 8.09 15.20 -14.70
CA PHE A 35 7.18 14.17 -15.17
C PHE A 35 5.78 14.78 -15.10
N ASN A 36 5.16 14.94 -16.26
CA ASN A 36 3.76 15.32 -16.36
C ASN A 36 2.99 14.42 -15.38
N LEU A 37 2.37 15.03 -14.37
CA LEU A 37 1.50 14.37 -13.42
C LEU A 37 0.18 14.01 -14.12
N LYS A 38 0.28 13.35 -15.27
CA LYS A 38 -0.84 12.82 -16.01
C LYS A 38 -1.12 11.48 -15.36
N GLU A 39 -2.09 11.49 -14.46
CA GLU A 39 -2.80 10.29 -14.05
C GLU A 39 -1.87 9.16 -13.59
N LEU A 40 -1.21 9.30 -12.43
CA LEU A 40 -0.95 8.09 -11.62
C LEU A 40 -2.28 7.73 -10.95
N ASP A 41 -3.15 7.31 -11.85
CA ASP A 41 -4.45 6.73 -11.74
C ASP A 41 -4.68 6.12 -10.37
N ALA A 42 -5.68 6.66 -9.69
CA ALA A 42 -6.34 6.08 -8.55
C ALA A 42 -7.05 4.75 -8.89
N ARG A 43 -6.56 3.99 -9.88
CA ARG A 43 -6.62 2.54 -9.86
C ARG A 43 -5.47 2.11 -8.96
N THR A 44 -5.70 1.97 -7.65
CA THR A 44 -6.36 0.75 -7.17
C THR A 44 -6.18 -0.32 -8.24
N GLU A 45 -4.96 -0.87 -8.33
CA GLU A 45 -4.81 -2.26 -8.77
C GLU A 45 -6.00 -2.94 -8.12
N HIS A 46 -6.94 -3.40 -8.94
CA HIS A 46 -8.06 -4.18 -8.45
C HIS A 46 -7.41 -5.41 -7.86
N GLN A 47 -7.03 -5.31 -6.58
CA GLN A 47 -6.38 -6.37 -5.83
C GLN A 47 -7.36 -7.52 -5.99
N GLY A 48 -6.92 -8.55 -6.74
CA GLY A 48 -7.74 -9.46 -7.55
C GLY A 48 -8.60 -10.44 -6.76
N CYS A 49 -9.08 -10.03 -5.59
CA CYS A 49 -10.01 -10.78 -4.79
C CYS A 49 -11.34 -10.92 -5.54
N PRO A 50 -11.89 -12.13 -5.64
CA PRO A 50 -13.24 -12.32 -6.14
C PRO A 50 -14.22 -11.64 -5.18
N VAL A 51 -15.29 -11.05 -5.72
CA VAL A 51 -16.41 -10.54 -4.90
C VAL A 51 -16.97 -11.69 -4.05
N PRO A 52 -17.30 -11.48 -2.76
CA PRO A 52 -17.31 -10.22 -2.00
C PRO A 52 -16.03 -9.92 -1.21
N LEU A 53 -14.93 -10.61 -1.52
CA LEU A 53 -13.68 -10.49 -0.77
C LEU A 53 -12.95 -9.19 -1.12
N ARG A 54 -12.17 -8.70 -0.15
CA ARG A 54 -11.30 -7.53 -0.28
C ARG A 54 -9.89 -7.90 0.13
N ALA A 55 -8.92 -7.39 -0.60
CA ALA A 55 -7.53 -7.58 -0.24
C ALA A 55 -7.14 -6.69 0.94
N CYS A 56 -6.50 -7.29 1.92
CA CYS A 56 -5.96 -6.66 3.10
C CYS A 56 -4.46 -6.91 3.19
N PRO A 57 -3.66 -5.93 3.64
CA PRO A 57 -2.23 -6.12 3.83
C PRO A 57 -1.96 -7.16 4.91
N ILE A 58 -1.09 -8.13 4.61
CA ILE A 58 -0.52 -8.99 5.64
C ILE A 58 0.62 -8.20 6.27
N LEU A 59 0.41 -7.71 7.49
CA LEU A 59 1.49 -7.12 8.28
C LEU A 59 2.30 -8.28 8.87
N PRO A 60 3.58 -8.47 8.51
CA PRO A 60 4.42 -9.38 9.26
C PRO A 60 4.56 -8.82 10.69
N ASN A 61 4.35 -9.67 11.69
CA ASN A 61 4.50 -9.32 13.11
C ASN A 61 5.93 -8.91 13.48
N ASP A 62 6.89 -9.06 12.57
CA ASP A 62 8.25 -8.61 12.71
C ASP A 62 8.53 -7.42 11.78
N ILE A 63 9.15 -6.40 12.39
CA ILE A 63 9.73 -5.18 11.82
C ILE A 63 8.88 -3.95 12.09
N SER A 64 9.25 -3.28 13.18
CA SER A 64 9.17 -1.83 13.34
C SER A 64 9.61 -1.14 12.05
N LEU A 65 8.67 -0.86 11.14
CA LEU A 65 8.93 0.01 10.00
C LEU A 65 9.10 1.42 10.57
N ASN A 66 10.35 1.76 10.87
CA ASN A 66 10.76 3.11 11.17
C ASN A 66 10.34 4.00 9.99
N LEU A 67 9.29 4.81 10.20
CA LEU A 67 8.61 5.63 9.19
C LEU A 67 9.50 6.75 8.61
N ASN A 68 10.75 6.83 9.04
CA ASN A 68 11.79 7.75 8.56
C ASN A 68 12.67 7.16 7.45
N VAL A 69 12.57 5.86 7.13
CA VAL A 69 13.21 5.33 5.93
C VAL A 69 12.31 5.66 4.76
N ALA A 70 12.64 6.73 4.05
CA ALA A 70 12.13 7.00 2.72
C ALA A 70 12.33 5.75 1.86
N LEU A 71 11.29 4.92 1.77
CA LEU A 71 11.31 3.69 1.00
C LEU A 71 11.56 4.09 -0.45
N SER A 72 12.80 3.85 -0.90
CA SER A 72 13.11 3.82 -2.31
C SER A 72 12.05 2.95 -2.98
N LYS A 73 11.41 3.44 -4.04
CA LYS A 73 10.30 2.79 -4.79
C LYS A 73 10.55 1.31 -5.17
N ARG A 74 11.76 0.80 -4.95
CA ARG A 74 12.22 -0.57 -5.22
C ARG A 74 12.24 -1.51 -4.00
N THR A 75 11.95 -1.04 -2.77
CA THR A 75 11.66 -1.90 -1.60
C THR A 75 10.15 -2.00 -1.35
N ILE A 76 9.34 -1.67 -2.36
CA ILE A 76 7.95 -2.11 -2.51
C ILE A 76 8.00 -3.51 -3.18
N VAL A 77 8.84 -4.40 -2.66
CA VAL A 77 8.88 -5.80 -3.11
C VAL A 77 7.83 -6.50 -2.26
N LYS A 78 6.68 -6.77 -2.87
CA LYS A 78 5.54 -7.51 -2.30
C LYS A 78 5.07 -6.97 -0.95
N ARG A 79 4.15 -6.00 -0.96
CA ARG A 79 3.14 -5.99 0.11
C ARG A 79 2.33 -7.27 -0.09
N ASN A 80 2.61 -8.29 0.71
CA ASN A 80 1.78 -9.48 0.73
C ASN A 80 0.37 -9.03 1.16
N TRP A 81 -0.63 -9.43 0.40
CA TRP A 81 -2.03 -9.15 0.69
C TRP A 81 -2.81 -10.45 0.62
N GLU A 82 -3.86 -10.53 1.42
CA GLU A 82 -4.76 -11.68 1.48
C GLU A 82 -6.21 -11.22 1.37
N CYS A 83 -7.07 -12.06 0.81
CA CYS A 83 -8.47 -11.73 0.57
C CYS A 83 -9.31 -12.09 1.79
N PHE A 84 -9.96 -11.09 2.40
CA PHE A 84 -10.90 -11.28 3.50
C PHE A 84 -12.30 -10.84 3.12
N ASN A 85 -13.31 -11.54 3.64
CA ASN A 85 -14.68 -11.06 3.53
C ASN A 85 -14.96 -10.09 4.67
N LEU A 86 -14.86 -8.79 4.42
CA LEU A 86 -15.08 -7.78 5.46
C LEU A 86 -16.50 -7.83 6.05
N GLN A 87 -17.45 -8.52 5.43
CA GLN A 87 -18.81 -8.63 5.94
C GLN A 87 -18.99 -9.73 6.99
N THR A 88 -18.08 -10.72 7.02
CA THR A 88 -18.25 -11.94 7.82
C THR A 88 -16.99 -12.39 8.54
N ASP A 89 -15.82 -11.90 8.15
CA ASP A 89 -14.55 -12.25 8.78
C ASP A 89 -14.41 -11.54 10.13
N VAL A 90 -14.17 -12.32 11.19
CA VAL A 90 -14.08 -11.80 12.56
C VAL A 90 -12.81 -11.00 12.81
N ASN A 91 -11.72 -11.28 12.07
CA ASN A 91 -10.41 -10.66 12.24
C ASN A 91 -10.24 -9.40 11.36
N SER A 92 -11.14 -9.19 10.40
CA SER A 92 -11.11 -8.07 9.45
C SER A 92 -12.51 -7.52 9.19
N CYS A 93 -13.30 -7.33 10.25
CA CYS A 93 -14.71 -6.99 10.12
C CYS A 93 -14.92 -5.52 9.72
N GLY A 94 -15.50 -5.25 8.56
CA GLY A 94 -15.71 -3.89 8.03
C GLY A 94 -14.44 -3.18 7.55
N SER A 95 -13.28 -3.50 8.12
CA SER A 95 -11.96 -3.05 7.69
C SER A 95 -10.89 -4.10 8.00
N CYS A 96 -9.75 -4.03 7.29
CA CYS A 96 -8.67 -5.00 7.38
C CYS A 96 -7.99 -5.11 8.75
N GLU A 97 -8.06 -4.06 9.56
CA GLU A 97 -7.39 -3.96 10.87
C GLU A 97 -8.44 -3.88 11.99
N ASN A 98 -9.57 -4.59 11.84
CA ASN A 98 -10.64 -4.61 12.85
C ASN A 98 -10.99 -6.04 13.23
N ASP A 99 -10.27 -6.55 14.24
CA ASP A 99 -10.55 -7.84 14.87
C ASP A 99 -11.57 -7.67 16.00
N CYS A 100 -12.71 -8.34 15.87
CA CYS A 100 -13.79 -8.30 16.86
C CYS A 100 -13.41 -8.96 18.19
N MET A 101 -12.35 -9.78 18.24
CA MET A 101 -11.84 -10.39 19.46
C MET A 101 -10.95 -9.45 20.27
N GLU A 102 -10.48 -8.33 19.69
CA GLU A 102 -9.76 -7.28 20.43
C GLU A 102 -10.69 -6.41 21.29
N ILE A 103 -12.01 -6.57 21.15
CA ILE A 103 -12.98 -5.90 22.02
C ILE A 103 -12.76 -6.38 23.46
N PRO A 104 -12.53 -5.46 24.43
CA PRO A 104 -12.24 -5.84 25.80
C PRO A 104 -13.33 -6.73 26.41
N ASN A 105 -12.89 -7.72 27.19
CA ASN A 105 -13.73 -8.62 27.98
C ASN A 105 -14.71 -9.50 27.18
N VAL A 106 -14.55 -9.56 25.85
CA VAL A 106 -15.36 -10.44 25.01
C VAL A 106 -14.87 -11.87 25.15
N GLY A 107 -15.82 -12.79 25.32
CA GLY A 107 -15.56 -14.22 25.24
C GLY A 107 -15.67 -14.72 23.81
N ARG A 108 -16.72 -14.30 23.09
CA ARG A 108 -16.94 -14.60 21.67
C ARG A 108 -17.60 -13.42 20.96
N ALA A 109 -17.11 -13.12 19.77
CA ALA A 109 -17.75 -12.19 18.83
C ALA A 109 -17.98 -12.86 17.46
N LYS A 110 -18.80 -12.22 16.65
CA LYS A 110 -18.92 -12.49 15.21
C LYS A 110 -18.85 -11.17 14.44
N CYS A 111 -18.42 -11.27 13.18
CA CYS A 111 -18.67 -10.21 12.22
C CYS A 111 -20.02 -10.45 11.52
N GLU A 112 -20.86 -9.43 11.49
CA GLU A 112 -22.15 -9.48 10.80
C GLU A 112 -22.37 -8.18 10.03
N SER A 113 -22.45 -8.30 8.71
CA SER A 113 -22.63 -7.16 7.78
C SER A 113 -21.59 -6.05 8.00
N GLY A 114 -20.34 -6.44 8.25
CA GLY A 114 -19.23 -5.51 8.46
C GLY A 114 -19.23 -4.82 9.83
N SER A 115 -19.99 -5.34 10.79
CA SER A 115 -20.02 -4.85 12.17
C SER A 115 -19.78 -5.98 13.17
N CYS A 116 -18.87 -5.75 14.12
CA CYS A 116 -18.65 -6.68 15.22
C CYS A 116 -19.88 -6.77 16.14
N LYS A 117 -20.30 -8.00 16.44
CA LYS A 117 -21.39 -8.30 17.39
C LYS A 117 -20.84 -9.21 18.49
N ILE A 118 -21.02 -8.77 19.73
CA ILE A 118 -20.69 -9.57 20.91
C ILE A 118 -21.72 -10.70 21.03
N ILE A 119 -21.26 -11.95 21.06
CA ILE A 119 -22.09 -13.13 21.32
C ILE A 119 -22.08 -13.44 22.80
N THR A 120 -20.89 -13.52 23.41
CA THR A 120 -20.72 -13.78 24.84
C THR A 120 -19.62 -12.91 25.41
N CYS A 121 -19.78 -12.51 26.67
CA CYS A 121 -18.71 -11.93 27.47
C CYS A 121 -17.89 -13.02 28.15
N GLN A 122 -16.70 -12.67 28.62
CA GLN A 122 -15.92 -13.52 29.51
C GLN A 122 -16.71 -13.83 30.79
N SER A 123 -16.37 -14.95 31.45
CA SER A 123 -17.07 -15.42 32.65
C SER A 123 -17.16 -14.35 33.73
N GLY A 124 -18.36 -14.12 34.26
CA GLY A 124 -18.63 -13.13 35.30
C GLY A 124 -18.91 -11.71 34.79
N LEU A 125 -18.87 -11.47 33.47
CA LEU A 125 -19.17 -10.17 32.87
C LEU A 125 -20.43 -10.25 32.01
N HIS A 126 -21.10 -9.11 31.83
CA HIS A 126 -22.37 -9.04 31.12
C HIS A 126 -22.34 -7.98 30.00
N PRO A 127 -23.12 -8.17 28.91
CA PRO A 127 -23.29 -7.15 27.90
C PRO A 127 -23.97 -5.90 28.48
N LYS A 128 -23.34 -4.74 28.28
CA LYS A 128 -23.85 -3.44 28.73
C LYS A 128 -23.95 -2.48 27.55
N LEU A 129 -25.14 -1.89 27.37
CA LEU A 129 -25.38 -0.85 26.39
C LEU A 129 -24.62 0.42 26.79
N THR A 130 -23.84 0.95 25.86
CA THR A 130 -23.15 2.23 25.98
C THR A 130 -23.68 3.16 24.92
N ILE A 131 -23.95 4.41 25.31
CA ILE A 131 -24.40 5.45 24.40
C ILE A 131 -23.30 6.50 24.37
N ASN A 132 -22.79 6.80 23.17
CA ASN A 132 -21.92 7.95 22.99
C ASN A 132 -22.75 9.21 23.20
N HIS A 133 -22.40 10.02 24.20
CA HIS A 133 -23.20 11.19 24.60
C HIS A 133 -23.13 12.36 23.59
N ILE A 134 -22.20 12.30 22.65
CA ILE A 134 -22.02 13.31 21.60
C ILE A 134 -22.76 12.87 20.33
N THR A 135 -22.57 11.63 19.89
CA THR A 135 -23.13 11.14 18.61
C THR A 135 -24.46 10.41 18.77
N GLY A 136 -24.87 10.07 19.99
CA GLY A 136 -26.02 9.20 20.27
C GLY A 136 -25.81 7.74 19.84
N ALA A 137 -24.61 7.39 19.37
CA ALA A 137 -24.32 6.05 18.87
C ALA A 137 -24.45 5.02 19.99
N LYS A 138 -25.25 3.98 19.73
CA LYS A 138 -25.45 2.84 20.62
C LYS A 138 -24.42 1.76 20.31
N SER A 139 -23.71 1.29 21.32
CA SER A 139 -22.76 0.16 21.23
C SER A 139 -22.91 -0.76 22.42
N MET A 140 -22.45 -2.00 22.30
CA MET A 140 -22.42 -2.98 23.38
C MET A 140 -20.98 -3.20 23.82
N LYS A 141 -20.76 -3.34 25.13
CA LYS A 141 -19.46 -3.75 25.69
C LYS A 141 -19.66 -4.80 26.77
N CYS A 142 -18.62 -5.55 27.09
CA CYS A 142 -18.61 -6.48 28.22
C CYS A 142 -18.05 -5.78 29.46
N ALA A 143 -18.85 -5.70 30.52
CA ALA A 143 -18.50 -5.02 31.77
C ALA A 143 -19.22 -5.63 32.98
#